data_AF-Q1ZVT0-F1
#
_entry.id   AF-Q1ZVT0-F1
#
_cell.length_a   1.000
_cell.length_b   1.000
_cell.length_c   1.000
_cell.angle_alpha   90.00
_cell.angle_beta   90.00
_cell.angle_gamma   90.00
#
_symmetry.space_group_name_H-M   'P 1'
#
loop_
_entity.id
_entity.type
_entity.pdbx_description
1 polymer ?
#
loop_
_entity_poly.entity_id
_entity_poly.type
_entity_poly.pdbx_seq_one_letter_code
_entity_poly.pdbx_strand_id
1 'polypeptide(L)'
;MKKVFTLSLLFFSYFSASTAKADEDIPRVIKLSPKKITQHNVDLPLNQFRALEILAEKNVSSHQVPRPYTMPDTAVHGELFGSDINANGIRDDYERMLLKSYQRSEYVAMGILAAERWDKLLRLLHSQEQIKTSFQALELFNDNMAINQCYYSLQKVDISLISPVLSYFNNEQLLDAKYQAELLLLDIIGNDQANFTFHQKPCERFADFAKSVKKGKLAAL
;
A
#
# COMPACT_ATOMS: atom_id res chain seq x y z
N MET A 1 48.08 -36.36 -82.36
CA MET A 1 48.74 -36.89 -81.14
C MET A 1 49.20 -35.74 -80.26
N LYS A 2 48.54 -35.48 -79.14
CA LYS A 2 49.15 -34.93 -77.92
C LYS A 2 48.16 -35.06 -76.76
N LYS A 3 48.73 -35.40 -75.62
CA LYS A 3 48.15 -36.10 -74.48
C LYS A 3 47.12 -35.25 -73.73
N VAL A 4 46.04 -35.93 -73.33
CA VAL A 4 45.12 -35.53 -72.27
C VAL A 4 45.92 -35.34 -70.97
N PHE A 5 45.80 -34.18 -70.35
CA PHE A 5 46.23 -33.97 -68.96
C PHE A 5 44.98 -33.82 -68.10
N THR A 6 44.80 -34.84 -67.28
CA THR A 6 43.92 -34.91 -66.12
C THR A 6 44.32 -33.86 -65.10
N LEU A 7 43.34 -33.08 -64.63
CA LEU A 7 43.43 -32.38 -63.36
C LEU A 7 42.12 -32.63 -62.60
N SER A 8 42.11 -33.68 -61.78
CA SER A 8 41.03 -33.96 -60.83
C SER A 8 41.19 -33.03 -59.64
N LEU A 9 40.35 -31.99 -59.55
CA LEU A 9 40.17 -31.20 -58.35
C LEU A 9 39.13 -31.88 -57.47
N LEU A 10 39.61 -32.65 -56.49
CA LEU A 10 38.82 -33.17 -55.37
C LEU A 10 38.47 -32.00 -54.44
N PHE A 11 37.26 -31.45 -54.55
CA PHE A 11 36.68 -30.64 -53.48
C PHE A 11 36.20 -31.57 -52.37
N PHE A 12 37.04 -31.75 -51.35
CA PHE A 12 36.59 -32.23 -50.05
C PHE A 12 35.78 -31.11 -49.38
N SER A 13 34.46 -31.18 -49.48
CA SER A 13 33.58 -30.41 -48.60
C SER A 13 33.67 -31.00 -47.20
N TYR A 14 34.38 -30.29 -46.32
CA TYR A 14 34.34 -30.50 -44.88
C TYR A 14 32.89 -30.31 -44.41
N PHE A 15 32.20 -31.41 -44.11
CA PHE A 15 31.05 -31.38 -43.22
C PHE A 15 31.57 -31.08 -41.81
N SER A 16 31.62 -29.80 -41.45
CA SER A 16 31.72 -29.40 -40.05
C SER A 16 30.43 -29.83 -39.36
N ALA A 17 30.49 -30.96 -38.64
CA ALA A 17 29.46 -31.37 -37.72
C ALA A 17 29.35 -30.30 -36.62
N SER A 18 28.36 -29.44 -36.73
CA SER A 18 27.92 -28.57 -35.65
C SER A 18 27.45 -29.47 -34.51
N THR A 19 28.30 -29.68 -33.52
CA THR A 19 27.89 -30.24 -32.24
C THR A 19 27.00 -29.20 -31.58
N ALA A 20 25.69 -29.30 -31.84
CA ALA A 20 24.69 -28.69 -30.99
C ALA A 20 24.95 -29.23 -29.59
N LYS A 21 25.52 -28.39 -28.71
CA LYS A 21 25.55 -28.69 -27.29
C LYS A 21 24.11 -28.91 -26.87
N ALA A 22 23.80 -30.16 -26.51
CA ALA A 22 22.55 -30.51 -25.88
C ALA A 22 22.37 -29.54 -24.70
N ASP A 23 21.31 -28.74 -24.80
CA ASP A 23 20.76 -27.96 -23.72
C ASP A 23 20.66 -28.90 -22.51
N GLU A 24 21.37 -28.57 -21.43
CA GLU A 24 21.30 -29.34 -20.19
C GLU A 24 19.81 -29.46 -19.84
N ASP A 25 19.33 -30.70 -19.76
CA ASP A 25 17.95 -31.04 -19.47
C ASP A 25 17.64 -30.64 -18.03
N ILE A 26 17.40 -29.34 -17.83
CA ILE A 26 16.87 -28.80 -16.58
C ILE A 26 15.41 -29.27 -16.57
N PRO A 27 15.02 -30.17 -15.65
CA PRO A 27 13.66 -30.66 -15.61
C PRO A 27 12.72 -29.47 -15.43
N ARG A 28 11.80 -29.28 -16.37
CA ARG A 28 10.72 -28.29 -16.25
C ARG A 28 9.79 -28.73 -15.12
N VAL A 29 10.10 -28.29 -13.91
CA VAL A 29 9.23 -28.50 -12.74
C VAL A 29 7.98 -27.63 -12.93
N ILE A 30 6.88 -28.27 -13.32
CA ILE A 30 5.55 -27.67 -13.23
C ILE A 30 5.24 -27.56 -11.73
N LYS A 31 5.33 -26.36 -11.16
CA LYS A 31 4.88 -26.09 -9.79
C LYS A 31 3.35 -26.20 -9.76
N LEU A 32 2.86 -27.38 -9.38
CA LEU A 32 1.43 -27.72 -9.27
C LEU A 32 0.75 -27.10 -8.04
N SER A 33 1.50 -26.40 -7.18
CA SER A 33 0.96 -25.70 -6.04
C SER A 33 1.18 -24.20 -6.22
N PRO A 34 0.11 -23.38 -6.19
CA PRO A 34 0.29 -21.93 -6.20
C PRO A 34 1.22 -21.55 -5.04
N LYS A 35 2.21 -20.70 -5.33
CA LYS A 35 3.10 -20.16 -4.30
C LYS A 35 2.23 -19.59 -3.19
N LYS A 36 2.44 -19.99 -1.93
CA LYS A 36 1.71 -19.45 -0.78
C LYS A 36 1.71 -17.93 -0.89
N ILE A 37 0.53 -17.33 -0.89
CA ILE A 37 0.41 -15.87 -0.92
C ILE A 37 0.82 -15.37 0.46
N THR A 38 1.73 -14.41 0.45
CA THR A 38 2.39 -13.76 1.59
C THR A 38 2.44 -12.27 1.27
N GLN A 39 2.79 -11.43 2.25
CA GLN A 39 3.03 -10.00 2.01
C GLN A 39 3.86 -9.75 0.73
N HIS A 40 4.84 -10.59 0.40
CA HIS A 40 5.81 -10.39 -0.69
C HIS A 40 5.33 -10.68 -2.14
N ASN A 41 4.13 -11.24 -2.33
CA ASN A 41 3.63 -11.60 -3.67
C ASN A 41 2.17 -11.22 -3.93
N VAL A 42 1.64 -10.27 -3.13
CA VAL A 42 0.35 -9.62 -3.40
C VAL A 42 0.56 -8.40 -4.27
N ASP A 43 -0.27 -8.26 -5.30
CA ASP A 43 -0.36 -7.04 -6.10
C ASP A 43 -1.00 -5.94 -5.25
N LEU A 44 -0.25 -4.86 -5.03
CA LEU A 44 -0.67 -3.73 -4.22
C LEU A 44 -0.98 -2.52 -5.10
N PRO A 45 -1.89 -1.63 -4.67
CA PRO A 45 -2.27 -0.44 -5.44
C PRO A 45 -1.14 0.59 -5.57
N LEU A 46 -0.10 0.48 -4.73
CA LEU A 46 1.12 1.27 -4.79
C LEU A 46 2.28 0.34 -5.12
N ASN A 47 3.18 0.79 -6.00
CA ASN A 47 4.47 0.14 -6.16
C ASN A 47 5.47 0.63 -5.09
N GLN A 48 6.54 -0.14 -4.89
CA GLN A 48 7.55 0.15 -3.87
C GLN A 48 8.16 1.55 -4.01
N PHE A 49 8.48 1.99 -5.24
CA PHE A 49 9.06 3.32 -5.47
C PHE A 49 8.12 4.43 -5.00
N ARG A 50 6.84 4.38 -5.40
CA ARG A 50 5.84 5.36 -4.99
C ARG A 50 5.60 5.33 -3.48
N ALA A 51 5.62 4.15 -2.87
CA ALA A 51 5.49 4.01 -1.43
C ALA A 51 6.66 4.71 -0.70
N LEU A 52 7.90 4.47 -1.12
CA LEU A 52 9.07 5.11 -0.53
C LEU A 52 9.07 6.63 -0.71
N GLU A 53 8.64 7.12 -1.87
CA GLU A 53 8.43 8.57 -2.07
C GLU A 53 7.44 9.14 -1.04
N ILE A 54 6.29 8.50 -0.84
CA ILE A 54 5.28 8.96 0.14
C ILE A 54 5.88 8.99 1.54
N LEU A 55 6.57 7.93 1.96
CA LEU A 55 7.19 7.86 3.29
C LEU A 55 8.25 8.94 3.49
N ALA A 56 9.05 9.23 2.46
CA ALA A 56 10.05 10.30 2.50
C ALA A 56 9.41 11.68 2.61
N GLU A 57 8.40 11.97 1.77
CA GLU A 57 7.67 13.26 1.80
C GLU A 57 6.94 13.48 3.13
N LYS A 58 6.52 12.39 3.77
CA LYS A 58 5.83 12.40 5.06
C LYS A 58 6.77 12.33 6.25
N ASN A 59 8.09 12.35 6.07
CA ASN A 59 9.05 12.20 7.17
C ASN A 59 8.70 11.00 8.08
N VAL A 60 8.40 9.86 7.47
CA VAL A 60 8.07 8.62 8.17
C VAL A 60 9.34 7.77 8.27
N SER A 61 9.83 7.56 9.48
CA SER A 61 11.06 6.81 9.73
C SER A 61 11.14 6.32 11.17
N SER A 62 11.70 5.13 11.35
CA SER A 62 11.99 4.57 12.68
C SER A 62 12.98 5.39 13.52
N HIS A 63 13.66 6.36 12.92
CA HIS A 63 14.53 7.32 13.61
C HIS A 63 13.79 8.58 14.07
N GLN A 64 12.65 8.89 13.44
CA GLN A 64 11.85 10.08 13.74
C GLN A 64 10.81 9.81 14.85
N VAL A 65 10.44 8.55 15.06
CA VAL A 65 9.54 8.13 16.14
C VAL A 65 10.34 7.86 17.44
N PRO A 66 10.03 8.51 18.57
CA PRO A 66 10.79 8.37 19.82
C PRO A 66 10.73 6.95 20.41
N ARG A 67 11.88 6.45 20.88
CA ARG A 67 12.04 5.14 21.55
C ARG A 67 11.91 5.29 23.07
N PRO A 68 11.46 4.28 23.85
CA PRO A 68 11.37 2.84 23.55
C PRO A 68 10.05 2.39 22.88
N TYR A 69 10.09 1.25 22.16
CA TYR A 69 8.97 0.65 21.42
C TYR A 69 7.82 0.10 22.28
N THR A 70 8.01 0.02 23.59
CA THR A 70 7.01 -0.39 24.56
C THR A 70 6.17 0.81 24.97
N MET A 71 4.97 0.93 24.39
CA MET A 71 3.91 1.66 25.06
C MET A 71 3.57 0.87 26.33
N PRO A 72 3.53 1.47 27.53
CA PRO A 72 2.96 0.79 28.67
C PRO A 72 1.50 0.46 28.36
N ASP A 73 1.07 -0.78 28.60
CA ASP A 73 -0.37 -1.17 28.54
C ASP A 73 -1.24 -0.31 29.48
N THR A 74 -0.61 0.50 30.35
CA THR A 74 -1.21 1.41 31.32
C THR A 74 -1.22 2.88 30.88
N ALA A 75 -0.80 3.21 29.65
CA ALA A 75 -0.92 4.58 29.16
C ALA A 75 -2.41 4.91 28.99
N VAL A 76 -2.96 5.66 29.94
CA VAL A 76 -4.29 6.26 29.83
C VAL A 76 -4.25 7.21 28.64
N HIS A 77 -4.65 6.73 27.47
CA HIS A 77 -4.82 7.54 26.27
C HIS A 77 -6.04 8.45 26.45
N GLY A 78 -5.90 9.49 27.26
CA GLY A 78 -6.94 10.51 27.47
C GLY A 78 -7.02 11.54 26.34
N GLU A 79 -6.09 11.52 25.38
CA GLU A 79 -6.03 12.47 24.28
C GLU A 79 -6.38 11.79 22.96
N LEU A 80 -7.49 12.22 22.35
CA LEU A 80 -8.03 11.68 21.10
C LEU A 80 -7.04 11.75 19.93
N PHE A 81 -6.13 12.73 19.93
CA PHE A 81 -5.16 12.92 18.85
C PHE A 81 -3.78 12.31 19.15
N GLY A 82 -3.54 11.84 20.38
CA GLY A 82 -2.23 11.37 20.88
C GLY A 82 -1.04 12.28 20.53
N SER A 83 0.16 11.71 20.56
CA SER A 83 1.40 12.44 20.28
C SER A 83 1.80 12.35 18.81
N ASP A 84 2.27 13.46 18.26
CA ASP A 84 2.90 13.59 16.94
C ASP A 84 4.15 14.47 17.11
N ILE A 85 5.25 13.87 17.56
CA ILE A 85 6.46 14.61 17.98
C ILE A 85 7.25 15.14 16.77
N ASN A 86 7.23 14.43 15.65
CA ASN A 86 7.88 14.85 14.42
C ASN A 86 7.00 15.79 13.56
N ALA A 87 5.78 16.09 14.02
CA ALA A 87 4.81 16.98 13.38
C ALA A 87 4.51 16.59 11.94
N ASN A 88 4.46 15.29 11.63
CA ASN A 88 4.17 14.79 10.30
C ASN A 88 2.66 14.57 10.04
N GLY A 89 1.82 14.84 11.03
CA GLY A 89 0.37 14.66 10.97
C GLY A 89 -0.08 13.24 11.27
N ILE A 90 0.77 12.41 11.86
CA ILE A 90 0.52 10.99 12.12
C ILE A 90 0.84 10.72 13.57
N ARG A 91 -0.07 10.02 14.25
CA ARG A 91 0.13 9.66 15.64
C ARG A 91 1.30 8.67 15.78
N ASP A 92 2.22 8.97 16.69
CA ASP A 92 3.49 8.25 16.88
C ASP A 92 3.29 6.76 17.25
N ASP A 93 2.19 6.43 17.95
CA ASP A 93 1.82 5.05 18.28
C ASP A 93 1.44 4.24 17.04
N TYR A 94 0.69 4.88 16.14
CA TYR A 94 0.21 4.30 14.90
C TYR A 94 1.32 4.17 13.87
N GLU A 95 2.13 5.22 13.67
CA GLU A 95 3.30 5.17 12.77
C GLU A 95 4.24 4.01 13.17
N ARG A 96 4.50 3.87 14.47
CA ARG A 96 5.30 2.79 15.02
C ARG A 96 4.70 1.41 14.76
N MET A 97 3.38 1.26 14.96
CA MET A 97 2.69 0.01 14.68
C MET A 97 2.86 -0.39 13.21
N LEU A 98 2.73 0.56 12.28
CA LEU A 98 2.93 0.30 10.85
C LEU A 98 4.35 -0.17 10.56
N LEU A 99 5.35 0.55 11.06
CA LEU A 99 6.77 0.24 10.84
C LEU A 99 7.20 -1.09 11.47
N LYS A 100 6.54 -1.52 12.55
CA LYS A 100 6.82 -2.81 13.21
C LYS A 100 6.08 -3.97 12.56
N SER A 101 4.84 -3.76 12.12
CA SER A 101 3.93 -4.84 11.71
C SER A 101 4.04 -5.17 10.22
N TYR A 102 4.45 -4.21 9.39
CA TYR A 102 4.49 -4.37 7.94
C TYR A 102 5.91 -4.48 7.42
N GLN A 103 6.16 -5.53 6.62
CA GLN A 103 7.47 -5.78 6.01
C GLN A 103 7.67 -5.02 4.69
N ARG A 104 6.57 -4.61 4.04
CA ARG A 104 6.59 -3.88 2.77
C ARG A 104 6.26 -2.42 2.99
N SER A 105 7.08 -1.55 2.41
CA SER A 105 6.87 -0.09 2.39
C SER A 105 5.50 0.30 1.86
N GLU A 106 4.93 -0.48 0.95
CA GLU A 106 3.64 -0.26 0.33
C GLU A 106 2.50 -0.34 1.35
N TYR A 107 2.53 -1.34 2.25
CA TYR A 107 1.56 -1.43 3.34
C TYR A 107 1.72 -0.31 4.36
N VAL A 108 2.97 0.09 4.65
CA VAL A 108 3.24 1.25 5.51
C VAL A 108 2.64 2.50 4.87
N ALA A 109 2.96 2.78 3.61
CA ALA A 109 2.43 3.94 2.88
C ALA A 109 0.90 3.94 2.78
N MET A 110 0.27 2.77 2.57
CA MET A 110 -1.18 2.64 2.64
C MET A 110 -1.72 2.97 4.03
N GLY A 111 -1.06 2.53 5.10
CA GLY A 111 -1.43 2.91 6.47
C GLY A 111 -1.35 4.42 6.71
N ILE A 112 -0.27 5.05 6.26
CA ILE A 112 -0.08 6.52 6.35
C ILE A 112 -1.18 7.27 5.60
N LEU A 113 -1.48 6.88 4.36
CA LEU A 113 -2.55 7.50 3.57
C LEU A 113 -3.94 7.31 4.21
N ALA A 114 -4.18 6.14 4.84
CA ALA A 114 -5.42 5.88 5.56
C ALA A 114 -5.53 6.76 6.82
N ALA A 115 -4.43 6.91 7.58
CA ALA A 115 -4.38 7.77 8.76
C ALA A 115 -4.77 9.22 8.46
N GLU A 116 -4.36 9.78 7.31
CA GLU A 116 -4.78 11.13 6.93
C GLU A 116 -6.31 11.27 6.79
N ARG A 117 -6.98 10.23 6.28
CA ARG A 117 -8.45 10.23 6.14
C ARG A 117 -9.13 10.01 7.49
N TRP A 118 -8.55 9.21 8.36
CA TRP A 118 -9.04 9.03 9.72
C TRP A 118 -8.82 10.24 10.61
N ASP A 119 -7.69 10.94 10.48
CA ASP A 119 -7.43 12.20 11.16
C ASP A 119 -8.46 13.26 10.73
N LYS A 120 -8.71 13.39 9.42
CA LYS A 120 -9.77 14.25 8.90
C LYS A 120 -11.15 13.92 9.47
N LEU A 121 -11.45 12.62 9.62
CA LEU A 121 -12.69 12.15 10.24
C LEU A 121 -12.77 12.56 11.73
N LEU A 122 -11.70 12.41 12.50
CA LEU A 122 -11.68 12.81 13.92
C LEU A 122 -11.76 14.34 14.11
N ARG A 123 -11.10 15.11 13.24
CA ARG A 123 -11.15 16.59 13.25
C ARG A 123 -12.53 17.16 12.95
N LEU A 124 -13.35 16.43 12.21
CA LEU A 124 -14.75 16.80 11.95
C LEU A 124 -15.54 16.98 13.25
N LEU A 125 -15.39 16.04 14.20
CA LEU A 125 -16.08 16.11 15.49
C LEU A 125 -15.64 17.30 16.34
N HIS A 126 -14.41 17.77 16.15
CA HIS A 126 -13.83 18.84 16.96
C HIS A 126 -13.99 20.21 16.31
N SER A 127 -14.81 20.32 15.25
CA SER A 127 -14.96 21.55 14.45
C SER A 127 -13.64 22.11 13.91
N GLN A 128 -12.57 21.30 13.88
CA GLN A 128 -11.27 21.65 13.32
C GLN A 128 -11.25 21.46 11.81
N GLU A 129 -12.12 20.59 11.29
CA GLU A 129 -12.40 20.40 9.87
C GLU A 129 -13.83 20.87 9.58
N GLN A 130 -14.00 21.78 8.62
CA GLN A 130 -15.34 22.23 8.19
C GLN A 130 -15.75 21.50 6.91
N ILE A 131 -16.57 20.46 7.06
CA ILE A 131 -17.29 19.83 5.93
C ILE A 131 -18.58 20.60 5.73
N LYS A 132 -18.68 21.33 4.63
CA LYS A 132 -19.78 22.28 4.38
C LYS A 132 -20.82 21.76 3.39
N THR A 133 -20.51 20.68 2.68
CA THR A 133 -21.38 20.16 1.61
C THR A 133 -21.57 18.66 1.74
N SER A 134 -22.75 18.20 1.33
CA SER A 134 -23.07 16.77 1.19
C SER A 134 -22.04 16.04 0.33
N PHE A 135 -21.56 16.66 -0.76
CA PHE A 135 -20.51 16.09 -1.61
C PHE A 135 -19.20 15.80 -0.85
N GLN A 136 -18.71 16.75 -0.03
CA GLN A 136 -17.50 16.55 0.77
C GLN A 136 -17.69 15.47 1.84
N ALA A 137 -18.89 15.42 2.44
CA ALA A 137 -19.22 14.40 3.42
C ALA A 137 -19.26 13.01 2.77
N LEU A 138 -19.89 12.91 1.60
CA LEU A 138 -19.98 11.70 0.80
C LEU A 138 -18.60 11.21 0.35
N GLU A 139 -17.72 12.12 -0.09
CA GLU A 139 -16.33 11.78 -0.45
C GLU A 139 -15.58 11.19 0.74
N LEU A 140 -15.61 11.85 1.91
CA LEU A 140 -14.92 11.35 3.10
C LEU A 140 -15.50 10.02 3.59
N PHE A 141 -16.82 9.85 3.54
CA PHE A 141 -17.47 8.60 3.92
C PHE A 141 -17.07 7.46 2.99
N ASN A 142 -17.12 7.68 1.66
CA ASN A 142 -16.75 6.68 0.66
C ASN A 142 -15.25 6.33 0.74
N ASP A 143 -14.37 7.30 1.03
CA ASP A 143 -12.95 7.06 1.26
C ASP A 143 -12.71 6.10 2.43
N ASN A 144 -13.38 6.34 3.56
CA ASN A 144 -13.29 5.48 4.74
C ASN A 144 -13.81 4.07 4.46
N MET A 145 -14.93 3.97 3.72
CA MET A 145 -15.48 2.68 3.32
C MET A 145 -14.52 1.93 2.37
N ALA A 146 -13.91 2.63 1.40
CA ALA A 146 -12.96 2.05 0.47
C ALA A 146 -11.69 1.54 1.18
N ILE A 147 -11.16 2.28 2.16
CA ILE A 147 -10.03 1.84 2.98
C ILE A 147 -10.36 0.50 3.67
N ASN A 148 -11.50 0.42 4.34
CA ASN A 148 -11.93 -0.78 5.05
C ASN A 148 -12.11 -1.98 4.10
N GLN A 149 -12.79 -1.75 2.97
CA GLN A 149 -13.02 -2.79 1.96
C GLN A 149 -11.72 -3.26 1.29
N CYS A 150 -10.76 -2.35 1.09
CA CYS A 150 -9.46 -2.70 0.54
C CYS A 150 -8.69 -3.62 1.49
N TYR A 151 -8.53 -3.24 2.77
CA TYR A 151 -7.85 -4.09 3.75
C TYR A 151 -8.56 -5.43 3.91
N TYR A 152 -9.89 -5.45 3.95
CA TYR A 152 -10.66 -6.70 4.00
C TYR A 152 -10.38 -7.60 2.78
N SER A 153 -10.28 -7.02 1.58
CA SER A 153 -9.96 -7.77 0.36
C SER A 153 -8.51 -8.28 0.36
N LEU A 154 -7.58 -7.48 0.85
CA LEU A 154 -6.17 -7.86 0.97
C LEU A 154 -5.95 -8.97 2.01
N GLN A 155 -6.69 -8.96 3.12
CA GLN A 155 -6.63 -10.03 4.13
C GLN A 155 -7.11 -11.38 3.62
N LYS A 156 -7.97 -11.42 2.59
CA LYS A 156 -8.38 -12.68 1.95
C LYS A 156 -7.25 -13.33 1.16
N VAL A 157 -6.30 -12.54 0.65
CA VAL A 157 -5.17 -13.03 -0.16
C VAL A 157 -3.90 -13.16 0.69
N ASP A 158 -3.63 -12.20 1.56
CA ASP A 158 -2.55 -12.23 2.52
C ASP A 158 -3.10 -12.37 3.94
N ILE A 159 -3.23 -13.62 4.37
CA ILE A 159 -3.73 -13.99 5.69
C ILE A 159 -2.88 -13.46 6.85
N SER A 160 -1.64 -13.02 6.58
CA SER A 160 -0.75 -12.45 7.60
C SER A 160 -0.91 -10.95 7.74
N LEU A 161 -1.67 -10.31 6.84
CA LEU A 161 -1.97 -8.89 6.91
C LEU A 161 -2.91 -8.61 8.09
N ILE A 162 -2.43 -7.82 9.04
CA ILE A 162 -3.26 -7.25 10.09
C ILE A 162 -3.82 -5.92 9.55
N SER A 163 -5.14 -5.77 9.50
CA SER A 163 -5.77 -4.50 9.14
C SER A 163 -5.37 -3.42 10.15
N PRO A 164 -4.92 -2.23 9.71
CA PRO A 164 -4.43 -1.21 10.63
C PRO A 164 -5.57 -0.39 11.26
N VAL A 165 -6.82 -0.61 10.86
CA VAL A 165 -7.99 0.16 11.33
C VAL A 165 -8.07 0.15 12.86
N LEU A 166 -8.05 -1.03 13.47
CA LEU A 166 -8.14 -1.16 14.94
C LEU A 166 -6.85 -0.74 15.65
N SER A 167 -5.73 -0.61 14.93
CA SER A 167 -4.51 -0.03 15.49
C SER A 167 -4.55 1.49 15.50
N TYR A 168 -5.31 2.12 14.59
CA TYR A 168 -5.56 3.56 14.61
C TYR A 168 -6.64 3.91 15.63
N PHE A 169 -7.75 3.17 15.64
CA PHE A 169 -8.83 3.32 16.62
C PHE A 169 -8.66 2.29 17.76
N ASN A 170 -7.58 2.44 18.52
CA ASN A 170 -7.05 1.43 19.45
C ASN A 170 -7.60 1.51 20.88
N ASN A 171 -8.55 2.41 21.15
CA ASN A 171 -9.23 2.52 22.43
C ASN A 171 -10.71 2.86 22.26
N GLU A 172 -11.50 2.72 23.32
CA GLU A 172 -12.96 2.95 23.29
C GLU A 172 -13.31 4.38 22.87
N GLN A 173 -12.57 5.39 23.35
CA GLN A 173 -12.81 6.80 23.02
C GLN A 173 -12.61 7.07 21.52
N LEU A 174 -11.58 6.50 20.90
CA LEU A 174 -11.30 6.61 19.48
C LEU A 174 -12.33 5.86 18.63
N LEU A 175 -12.80 4.69 19.09
CA LEU A 175 -13.85 3.94 18.41
C LEU A 175 -15.19 4.66 18.48
N ASP A 176 -15.56 5.22 19.63
CA ASP A 176 -16.75 6.05 19.76
C ASP A 176 -16.63 7.31 18.90
N ALA A 177 -15.50 8.02 18.93
CA ALA A 177 -15.26 9.17 18.07
C ALA A 177 -15.37 8.81 16.57
N LYS A 178 -14.85 7.66 16.15
CA LYS A 178 -15.04 7.18 14.77
C LYS A 178 -16.53 7.03 14.46
N TYR A 179 -17.28 6.37 15.34
CA TYR A 179 -18.71 6.12 15.18
C TYR A 179 -19.51 7.42 15.10
N GLN A 180 -19.30 8.36 16.04
CA GLN A 180 -19.98 9.65 16.04
C GLN A 180 -19.64 10.47 14.78
N ALA A 181 -18.39 10.43 14.31
CA ALA A 181 -17.98 11.13 13.10
C ALA A 181 -18.66 10.57 11.85
N GLU A 182 -18.80 9.24 11.76
CA GLU A 182 -19.53 8.57 10.68
C GLU A 182 -21.02 8.92 10.71
N LEU A 183 -21.64 8.98 11.90
CA LEU A 183 -23.04 9.43 12.03
C LEU A 183 -23.21 10.88 11.58
N LEU A 184 -22.29 11.78 11.97
CA LEU A 184 -22.32 13.17 11.56
C LEU A 184 -22.17 13.32 10.03
N LEU A 185 -21.30 12.52 9.40
CA LEU A 185 -21.21 12.49 7.93
C LEU A 185 -22.54 12.06 7.30
N LEU A 186 -23.18 11.02 7.82
CA LEU A 186 -24.48 10.55 7.32
C LEU A 186 -25.58 11.61 7.46
N ASP A 187 -25.58 12.37 8.56
CA ASP A 187 -26.51 13.49 8.77
C ASP A 187 -26.29 14.61 7.73
N ILE A 188 -25.03 15.00 7.49
CA ILE A 188 -24.68 16.00 6.47
C ILE A 188 -25.04 15.54 5.06
N ILE A 189 -24.91 14.24 4.75
CA ILE A 189 -25.29 13.65 3.46
C ILE A 189 -26.81 13.71 3.27
N GLY A 190 -27.59 13.53 4.35
CA GLY A 190 -29.04 13.66 4.33
C GLY A 190 -29.69 12.72 3.31
N ASN A 191 -30.38 13.27 2.32
CA ASN A 191 -31.10 12.50 1.29
C ASN A 191 -30.22 12.07 0.10
N ASP A 192 -28.97 12.51 0.02
CA ASP A 192 -28.05 12.16 -1.07
C ASP A 192 -27.45 10.76 -0.93
N GLN A 193 -27.98 9.93 -0.02
CA GLN A 193 -27.54 8.55 0.22
C GLN A 193 -27.61 7.67 -1.04
N ALA A 194 -28.50 7.99 -1.98
CA ALA A 194 -28.56 7.28 -3.27
C ALA A 194 -27.24 7.40 -4.08
N ASN A 195 -26.37 8.35 -3.74
CA ASN A 195 -25.09 8.59 -4.41
C ASN A 195 -23.90 7.89 -3.71
N PHE A 196 -24.13 7.02 -2.72
CA PHE A 196 -23.05 6.20 -2.17
C PHE A 196 -22.38 5.35 -3.25
N THR A 197 -21.07 5.49 -3.39
CA THR A 197 -20.29 4.72 -4.35
C THR A 197 -19.68 3.51 -3.67
N PHE A 198 -20.22 2.33 -3.98
CA PHE A 198 -19.53 1.08 -3.67
C PHE A 198 -18.43 0.86 -4.71
N HIS A 199 -17.19 1.15 -4.32
CA HIS A 199 -16.05 0.98 -5.21
C HIS A 199 -15.86 -0.52 -5.53
N GLN A 200 -16.03 -0.87 -6.81
CA GLN A 200 -15.78 -2.24 -7.29
C GLN A 200 -14.34 -2.70 -7.08
N LYS A 201 -13.42 -1.72 -7.03
CA LYS A 201 -11.99 -1.92 -6.76
C LYS A 201 -11.54 -0.96 -5.66
N PRO A 202 -11.86 -1.23 -4.39
CA PRO A 202 -11.65 -0.30 -3.30
C PRO A 202 -10.18 0.08 -3.10
N CYS A 203 -9.25 -0.84 -3.40
CA CYS A 203 -7.82 -0.57 -3.31
C CYS A 203 -7.28 0.44 -4.32
N GLU A 204 -7.95 0.65 -5.47
CA GLU A 204 -7.50 1.65 -6.44
C GLU A 204 -7.60 3.08 -5.86
N ARG A 205 -8.41 3.32 -4.83
CA ARG A 205 -8.48 4.62 -4.14
C ARG A 205 -7.16 5.03 -3.49
N PHE A 206 -6.30 4.10 -3.09
CA PHE A 206 -4.96 4.43 -2.58
C PHE A 206 -4.07 5.11 -3.62
N ALA A 207 -4.27 4.82 -4.91
CA ALA A 207 -3.57 5.53 -5.97
C ALA A 207 -4.04 7.00 -6.06
N ASP A 208 -5.33 7.27 -5.82
CA ASP A 208 -5.87 8.63 -5.76
C ASP A 208 -5.38 9.38 -4.51
N PHE A 209 -5.37 8.72 -3.35
CA PHE A 209 -4.82 9.29 -2.12
C PHE A 209 -3.35 9.66 -2.31
N ALA A 210 -2.58 8.77 -2.93
CA ALA A 210 -1.17 9.01 -3.23
C ALA A 210 -0.96 10.23 -4.14
N LYS A 211 -1.86 10.53 -5.11
CA LYS A 211 -1.74 11.73 -5.96
C LYS A 211 -1.80 13.03 -5.17
N SER A 212 -2.50 13.04 -4.03
CA SER A 212 -2.65 14.22 -3.17
C SER A 212 -1.40 14.54 -2.35
N VAL A 213 -0.46 13.58 -2.22
CA VAL A 213 0.84 13.82 -1.60
C VAL A 213 1.69 14.65 -2.57
N LYS A 214 1.89 15.93 -2.23
CA LYS A 214 2.73 16.86 -2.99
C LYS A 214 4.12 16.24 -3.18
N LYS A 215 4.60 16.18 -4.43
CA LYS A 215 5.98 15.82 -4.72
C LYS A 215 6.89 16.94 -4.22
N GLY A 216 7.55 16.74 -3.10
CA GLY A 216 8.71 17.51 -2.69
C GLY A 216 9.94 17.13 -3.52
N LYS A 217 11.05 17.81 -3.21
CA LYS A 217 12.26 18.00 -4.02
C LYS A 217 13.01 16.74 -4.52
N LEU A 218 12.52 15.52 -4.33
CA LEU A 218 13.16 14.30 -4.86
C LEU A 218 13.05 14.17 -6.39
N ALA A 219 12.13 14.89 -7.03
CA ALA A 219 12.02 14.94 -8.49
C ALA A 219 13.03 15.89 -9.19
N ALA A 220 13.95 16.50 -8.43
CA ALA A 220 14.91 17.49 -8.93
C ALA A 220 16.38 17.05 -8.80
N LEU A 221 16.65 15.75 -8.59
CA LEU A 221 17.99 15.16 -8.61
C LEU A 221 18.18 14.30 -9.86
#